data_AF-A0A966S842-F1
#
_entry.id   AF-A0A966S842-F1
#
_cell.length_a   1.000
_cell.length_b   1.000
_cell.length_c   1.000
_cell.angle_alpha   90.00
_cell.angle_beta   90.00
_cell.angle_gamma   90.00
#
_symmetry.space_group_name_H-M   'P 1'
#
loop_
_entity.id
_entity.type
_entity.pdbx_description
1 polymer ?
#
loop_
_entity_poly.entity_id
_entity_poly.type
_entity_poly.pdbx_seq_one_letter_code
_entity_poly.pdbx_strand_id
1 'polypeptide(L)'
;VGHIFQLGRKYSEALQATVLDEAGKPVVMYMGCYGIGVTRIVAAAIEQNHDAAGIIWPEPIAPFRVVLVPLNAPKSPKVRELADQLYAELQAAGIDVLLDDRDARPGVKFADAELLGIPHRVVISDRGIEAGKLEYRHRRASANEDWPMGEVLARLLAAGSAT
;
A
#
# COMPACT_ATOMS: atom_id res chain seq x y z
N VAL A 1 11.95 -12.55 -10.15
CA VAL A 1 11.76 -11.18 -10.70
C VAL A 1 13.05 -10.38 -10.88
N GLY A 2 14.22 -10.90 -10.46
CA GLY A 2 15.53 -10.31 -10.74
C GLY A 2 16.53 -11.32 -11.27
N HIS A 3 17.63 -10.84 -11.80
CA HIS A 3 18.74 -11.62 -12.33
C HIS A 3 20.06 -10.93 -12.00
N ILE A 4 21.07 -11.71 -11.62
CA ILE A 4 22.43 -11.24 -11.33
C ILE A 4 23.40 -12.07 -12.17
N PHE A 5 24.43 -11.45 -12.73
CA PHE A 5 25.34 -12.13 -13.62
C PHE A 5 26.76 -11.55 -13.56
N GLN A 6 27.75 -12.43 -13.57
CA GLN A 6 29.15 -12.05 -13.70
C GLN A 6 29.49 -11.92 -15.19
N LEU A 7 29.59 -10.68 -15.67
CA LEU A 7 29.90 -10.39 -17.08
C LEU A 7 31.37 -10.67 -17.43
N GLY A 8 32.23 -10.73 -16.42
CA GLY A 8 33.67 -10.84 -16.60
C GLY A 8 34.20 -9.62 -17.34
N ARG A 9 35.01 -9.84 -18.38
CA ARG A 9 35.66 -8.76 -19.13
C ARG A 9 35.08 -8.52 -20.52
N LYS A 10 34.01 -9.23 -20.89
CA LYS A 10 33.44 -9.23 -22.25
C LYS A 10 33.21 -7.82 -22.82
N TYR A 11 32.61 -6.93 -22.02
CA TYR A 11 32.30 -5.56 -22.45
C TYR A 11 33.47 -4.60 -22.25
N SER A 12 34.19 -4.72 -21.14
CA SER A 12 35.34 -3.85 -20.84
C SER A 12 36.49 -4.05 -21.83
N GLU A 13 36.71 -5.27 -22.35
CA GLU A 13 37.65 -5.53 -23.46
C GLU A 13 37.20 -4.86 -24.76
N ALA A 14 35.94 -5.09 -25.17
CA ALA A 14 35.40 -4.53 -26.41
C ALA A 14 35.35 -2.99 -26.43
N LEU A 15 35.14 -2.36 -25.27
CA LEU A 15 35.05 -0.91 -25.10
C LEU A 15 36.37 -0.27 -24.65
N GLN A 16 37.45 -1.05 -24.51
CA GLN A 16 38.76 -0.58 -24.02
C GLN A 16 38.70 0.11 -22.64
N ALA A 17 37.76 -0.32 -21.79
CA ALA A 17 37.55 0.24 -20.46
C ALA A 17 38.58 -0.32 -19.47
N THR A 18 39.65 0.45 -19.23
CA THR A 18 40.80 0.06 -18.41
C THR A 18 41.05 1.04 -17.26
N VAL A 19 41.71 0.55 -16.22
CA VAL A 19 42.22 1.34 -15.09
C VAL A 19 43.68 0.97 -14.84
N LEU A 20 44.45 1.84 -14.18
CA LEU A 20 45.81 1.48 -13.77
C LEU A 20 45.75 0.69 -12.45
N ASP A 21 46.53 -0.39 -12.37
CA ASP A 21 46.76 -1.09 -11.10
C ASP A 21 47.80 -0.37 -10.23
N GLU A 22 48.10 -0.93 -9.06
CA GLU A 22 49.06 -0.37 -8.10
C GLU A 22 50.49 -0.22 -8.67
N ALA A 23 50.84 -0.98 -9.71
CA ALA A 23 52.11 -0.88 -10.41
C ALA A 23 52.08 0.10 -11.59
N GLY A 24 50.96 0.80 -11.81
CA GLY A 24 50.76 1.72 -12.93
C GLY A 24 50.50 1.00 -14.26
N LYS A 25 50.15 -0.28 -14.26
CA LYS A 25 49.88 -1.06 -15.48
C LYS A 25 48.38 -1.03 -15.82
N PRO A 26 48.01 -0.85 -17.10
CA PRO A 26 46.61 -0.96 -17.52
C PRO A 26 46.05 -2.37 -17.27
N VAL A 27 44.94 -2.43 -16.54
CA VAL A 27 44.14 -3.64 -16.30
C VAL A 27 42.71 -3.43 -16.77
N VAL A 28 42.15 -4.47 -17.40
CA VAL A 28 40.76 -4.47 -17.87
C VAL A 28 39.83 -4.75 -16.70
N MET A 29 38.81 -3.89 -16.51
CA MET A 29 37.85 -4.00 -15.42
C MET A 29 37.03 -5.30 -15.50
N TYR A 30 36.82 -5.96 -14.35
CA TYR A 30 35.90 -7.08 -14.23
C TYR A 30 34.50 -6.55 -13.90
N MET A 31 33.49 -7.00 -14.63
CA MET A 31 32.14 -6.44 -14.56
C MET A 31 31.12 -7.45 -14.02
N GLY A 32 30.11 -6.94 -13.34
CA GLY A 32 28.88 -7.64 -13.00
C GLY A 32 27.67 -6.82 -13.48
N CYS A 33 26.54 -7.49 -13.70
CA CYS A 33 25.27 -6.81 -13.92
C CYS A 33 24.16 -7.37 -13.03
N TYR A 34 23.27 -6.49 -12.63
CA TYR A 34 22.17 -6.76 -11.71
C TYR A 34 20.93 -6.09 -12.31
N GLY A 35 19.89 -6.88 -12.56
CA GLY A 35 18.65 -6.41 -13.16
C GLY A 35 17.47 -6.88 -12.35
N ILE A 36 16.59 -5.94 -12.00
CA ILE A 36 15.30 -6.23 -11.39
C ILE A 36 14.20 -5.70 -12.31
N GLY A 37 13.22 -6.55 -12.63
CA GLY A 37 12.06 -6.13 -13.39
C GLY A 37 11.08 -5.37 -12.49
N VAL A 38 11.32 -4.08 -12.25
CA VAL A 38 10.51 -3.25 -11.33
C VAL A 38 9.02 -3.34 -11.66
N THR A 39 8.63 -3.11 -12.91
CA THR A 39 7.22 -3.23 -13.35
C THR A 39 6.68 -4.67 -13.21
N ARG A 40 7.54 -5.68 -13.36
CA ARG A 40 7.11 -7.09 -13.20
C ARG A 40 6.87 -7.46 -11.75
N ILE A 41 7.46 -6.75 -10.78
CA ILE A 41 7.21 -6.99 -9.35
C ILE A 41 5.75 -6.71 -9.03
N VAL A 42 5.19 -5.63 -9.57
CA VAL A 42 3.78 -5.26 -9.35
C VAL A 42 2.84 -6.39 -9.81
N ALA A 43 3.01 -6.85 -11.05
CA ALA A 43 2.21 -7.95 -11.58
C ALA A 43 2.43 -9.26 -10.79
N ALA A 44 3.69 -9.59 -10.46
CA ALA A 44 4.01 -10.80 -9.70
C ALA A 44 3.42 -10.77 -8.27
N ALA A 45 3.29 -9.61 -7.66
CA ALA A 45 2.65 -9.45 -6.35
C ALA A 45 1.15 -9.75 -6.43
N ILE A 46 0.45 -9.23 -7.45
CA ILE A 46 -0.97 -9.48 -7.68
C ILE A 46 -1.22 -10.97 -8.01
N GLU A 47 -0.44 -11.55 -8.93
CA GLU A 47 -0.55 -12.97 -9.30
C GLU A 47 -0.45 -13.89 -8.09
N GLN A 48 0.45 -13.59 -7.14
CA GLN A 48 0.62 -14.38 -5.92
C GLN A 48 -0.40 -14.05 -4.82
N ASN A 49 -1.00 -12.85 -4.83
CA ASN A 49 -1.84 -12.35 -3.75
C ASN A 49 -3.12 -11.73 -4.32
N HIS A 50 -4.10 -12.57 -4.59
CA HIS A 50 -5.45 -12.17 -4.97
C HIS A 50 -6.47 -13.18 -4.43
N ASP A 51 -7.72 -12.79 -4.40
CA ASP A 51 -8.86 -13.68 -4.15
C ASP A 51 -10.01 -13.34 -5.13
N ALA A 52 -11.18 -13.95 -4.91
CA ALA A 52 -12.35 -13.70 -5.73
C ALA A 52 -12.86 -12.25 -5.67
N ALA A 53 -12.49 -11.47 -4.65
CA ALA A 53 -12.87 -10.08 -4.47
C ALA A 53 -11.85 -9.09 -5.07
N GLY A 54 -10.62 -9.52 -5.38
CA GLY A 54 -9.64 -8.73 -6.11
C GLY A 54 -8.22 -8.81 -5.56
N ILE A 55 -7.50 -7.69 -5.65
CA ILE A 55 -6.07 -7.61 -5.31
C ILE A 55 -5.89 -7.71 -3.79
N ILE A 56 -4.78 -8.32 -3.34
CA ILE A 56 -4.31 -8.25 -1.96
C ILE A 56 -2.86 -7.76 -1.97
N TRP A 57 -2.64 -6.48 -1.69
CA TRP A 57 -1.28 -5.93 -1.68
C TRP A 57 -0.49 -6.42 -0.45
N PRO A 58 0.80 -6.76 -0.63
CA PRO A 58 1.77 -6.68 0.46
C PRO A 58 1.83 -5.23 0.97
N GLU A 59 1.79 -5.04 2.28
CA GLU A 59 1.65 -3.71 2.90
C GLU A 59 2.69 -2.68 2.42
N PRO A 60 3.99 -3.01 2.26
CA PRO A 60 5.00 -2.04 1.82
C PRO A 60 4.82 -1.49 0.40
N ILE A 61 3.98 -2.12 -0.43
CA ILE A 61 3.74 -1.72 -1.83
C ILE A 61 2.26 -1.43 -2.10
N ALA A 62 1.42 -1.38 -1.06
CA ALA A 62 0.04 -0.97 -1.19
C ALA A 62 -0.02 0.52 -1.60
N PRO A 63 -0.88 0.92 -2.55
CA PRO A 63 -0.95 2.30 -3.02
C PRO A 63 -1.49 3.27 -1.96
N PHE A 64 -2.35 2.75 -1.09
CA PHE A 64 -2.81 3.40 0.12
C PHE A 64 -2.85 2.34 1.21
N ARG A 65 -2.65 2.74 2.46
CA ARG A 65 -2.72 1.84 3.60
C ARG A 65 -4.14 1.72 4.13
N VAL A 66 -4.87 2.84 4.14
CA VAL A 66 -6.23 2.93 4.69
C VAL A 66 -7.20 3.48 3.64
N VAL A 67 -8.41 2.93 3.59
CA VAL A 67 -9.55 3.53 2.89
C VAL A 67 -10.65 3.88 3.89
N LEU A 68 -11.01 5.16 3.94
CA LEU A 68 -12.13 5.68 4.71
C LEU A 68 -13.37 5.69 3.82
N VAL A 69 -14.43 5.03 4.29
CA VAL A 69 -15.70 4.89 3.56
C VAL A 69 -16.82 5.56 4.36
N PRO A 70 -17.03 6.88 4.17
CA PRO A 70 -18.18 7.56 4.74
C PRO A 70 -19.47 7.16 4.01
N LEU A 71 -20.47 6.74 4.78
CA LEU A 71 -21.81 6.39 4.30
C LEU A 71 -22.76 7.57 4.45
N ASN A 72 -23.52 7.89 3.40
CA ASN A 72 -24.49 8.99 3.39
C ASN A 72 -23.90 10.38 3.75
N ALA A 73 -22.60 10.61 3.54
CA ALA A 73 -21.96 11.91 3.83
C ALA A 73 -22.68 13.15 3.24
N PRO A 74 -23.25 13.11 2.02
CA PRO A 74 -24.01 14.26 1.49
C PRO A 74 -25.22 14.66 2.35
N LYS A 75 -25.75 13.73 3.15
CA LYS A 75 -26.92 13.91 4.01
C LYS A 75 -26.59 13.94 5.50
N SER A 76 -25.36 13.58 5.89
CA SER A 76 -24.90 13.58 7.28
C SER A 76 -23.65 14.45 7.43
N PRO A 77 -23.79 15.70 7.90
CA PRO A 77 -22.67 16.56 8.25
C PRO A 77 -21.73 15.90 9.27
N LYS A 78 -22.27 15.16 10.24
CA LYS A 78 -21.47 14.46 11.26
C LYS A 78 -20.55 13.41 10.66
N VAL A 79 -21.06 12.61 9.72
CA VAL A 79 -20.23 11.61 9.02
C VAL A 79 -19.12 12.30 8.22
N ARG A 80 -19.45 13.40 7.52
CA ARG A 80 -18.48 14.14 6.74
C ARG A 80 -17.39 14.76 7.61
N GLU A 81 -17.77 15.47 8.66
CA GLU A 81 -16.83 16.10 9.60
C GLU A 81 -15.89 15.09 10.22
N LEU A 82 -16.40 13.94 10.67
CA LEU A 82 -15.58 12.89 11.25
C LEU A 82 -14.65 12.25 10.21
N ALA A 83 -15.12 12.03 8.98
CA ALA A 83 -14.29 11.48 7.91
C ALA A 83 -13.14 12.44 7.55
N ASP A 84 -13.43 13.73 7.41
CA ASP A 84 -12.44 14.77 7.13
C ASP A 84 -11.42 14.89 8.28
N GLN A 85 -11.88 14.81 9.54
CA GLN A 85 -11.03 14.82 10.72
C GLN A 85 -10.09 13.61 10.74
N LEU A 86 -10.61 12.39 10.62
CA LEU A 86 -9.80 11.17 10.61
C LEU A 86 -8.82 11.14 9.44
N TYR A 87 -9.24 11.62 8.27
CA TYR A 87 -8.38 11.75 7.10
C TYR A 87 -7.19 12.67 7.38
N ALA A 88 -7.43 13.82 8.02
CA ALA A 88 -6.37 14.75 8.40
C ALA A 88 -5.45 14.17 9.49
N GLU A 89 -6.00 13.53 10.51
CA GLU A 89 -5.22 12.92 11.61
C GLU A 89 -4.32 11.79 11.11
N LEU A 90 -4.84 10.90 10.25
CA LEU A 90 -4.08 9.79 9.68
C LEU A 90 -2.96 10.29 8.75
N GLN A 91 -3.25 11.28 7.90
CA GLN A 91 -2.21 11.89 7.06
C GLN A 91 -1.14 12.62 7.87
N ALA A 92 -1.53 13.32 8.93
CA ALA A 92 -0.58 13.96 9.84
C ALA A 92 0.34 12.93 10.54
N ALA A 93 -0.14 11.69 10.71
CA ALA A 93 0.63 10.56 11.21
C ALA A 93 1.44 9.82 10.12
N GLY A 94 1.45 10.32 8.88
CA GLY A 94 2.21 9.75 7.76
C GLY A 94 1.60 8.50 7.14
N ILE A 95 0.30 8.27 7.33
CA ILE A 95 -0.42 7.16 6.71
C ILE A 95 -1.01 7.63 5.38
N ASP A 96 -0.74 6.88 4.30
CA ASP A 96 -1.41 7.09 3.01
C ASP A 96 -2.88 6.63 3.10
N VAL A 97 -3.80 7.58 2.94
CA VAL A 97 -5.24 7.35 3.07
C VAL A 97 -5.96 7.66 1.76
N LEU A 98 -6.87 6.78 1.37
CA LEU A 98 -7.89 7.03 0.36
C LEU A 98 -9.21 7.39 1.06
N LEU A 99 -9.78 8.55 0.75
CA LEU A 99 -11.13 8.92 1.19
C LEU A 99 -12.12 8.65 0.05
N ASP A 100 -13.07 7.73 0.24
CA ASP A 100 -14.15 7.47 -0.73
C ASP A 100 -15.35 8.38 -0.44
N ASP A 101 -15.26 9.63 -0.88
CA ASP A 101 -16.27 10.68 -0.73
C ASP A 101 -17.37 10.65 -1.81
N ARG A 102 -17.33 9.66 -2.72
CA ARG A 102 -18.26 9.54 -3.85
C ARG A 102 -19.71 9.40 -3.38
N ASP A 103 -20.65 9.96 -4.15
CA ASP A 103 -22.08 9.69 -3.96
C ASP A 103 -22.46 8.35 -4.62
N ALA A 104 -22.07 7.25 -3.97
CA ALA A 104 -22.27 5.88 -4.44
C ALA A 104 -22.91 5.01 -3.35
N ARG A 105 -23.63 3.96 -3.78
CA ARG A 105 -24.26 3.00 -2.86
C ARG A 105 -23.17 2.27 -2.03
N PRO A 106 -23.42 1.97 -0.75
CA PRO A 106 -22.44 1.32 0.12
C PRO A 106 -21.83 0.05 -0.47
N GLY A 107 -22.67 -0.82 -1.06
CA GLY A 107 -22.18 -2.06 -1.68
C GLY A 107 -21.20 -1.85 -2.84
N VAL A 108 -21.33 -0.75 -3.59
CA VAL A 108 -20.38 -0.40 -4.66
C VAL A 108 -19.07 0.09 -4.06
N LYS A 109 -19.13 0.98 -3.04
CA LYS A 109 -17.93 1.44 -2.33
C LYS A 109 -17.15 0.28 -1.71
N PHE A 110 -17.85 -0.68 -1.10
CA PHE A 110 -17.22 -1.85 -0.50
C PHE A 110 -16.59 -2.78 -1.53
N ALA A 111 -17.27 -3.05 -2.65
CA ALA A 111 -16.72 -3.85 -3.74
C ALA A 111 -15.48 -3.19 -4.34
N ASP A 112 -15.51 -1.88 -4.59
CA ASP A 112 -14.36 -1.13 -5.11
C ASP A 112 -13.18 -1.15 -4.13
N ALA A 113 -13.44 -0.91 -2.84
CA ALA A 113 -12.41 -0.94 -1.81
C ALA A 113 -11.73 -2.32 -1.69
N GLU A 114 -12.50 -3.40 -1.78
CA GLU A 114 -11.99 -4.78 -1.75
C GLU A 114 -11.24 -5.12 -3.06
N LEU A 115 -11.73 -4.66 -4.20
CA LEU A 115 -11.11 -4.85 -5.51
C LEU A 115 -9.75 -4.17 -5.61
N LEU A 116 -9.64 -2.93 -5.14
CA LEU A 116 -8.40 -2.15 -5.12
C LEU A 116 -7.35 -2.74 -4.18
N GLY A 117 -7.77 -3.57 -3.22
CA GLY A 117 -6.88 -4.32 -2.33
C GLY A 117 -6.24 -3.49 -1.22
N ILE A 118 -6.85 -2.36 -0.85
CA ILE A 118 -6.33 -1.49 0.22
C ILE A 118 -6.39 -2.25 1.56
N PRO A 119 -5.28 -2.35 2.33
CA PRO A 119 -5.18 -3.25 3.48
C PRO A 119 -6.21 -2.99 4.58
N HIS A 120 -6.52 -1.73 4.89
CA HIS A 120 -7.40 -1.38 6.00
C HIS A 120 -8.61 -0.58 5.51
N ARG A 121 -9.82 -1.09 5.73
CA ARG A 121 -11.07 -0.34 5.49
C ARG A 121 -11.67 0.11 6.81
N VAL A 122 -12.03 1.38 6.89
CA VAL A 122 -12.81 1.94 8.01
C VAL A 122 -14.08 2.56 7.46
N VAL A 123 -15.24 2.12 7.96
CA VAL A 123 -16.55 2.60 7.54
C VAL A 123 -17.09 3.57 8.59
N ILE A 124 -17.53 4.73 8.12
CA ILE A 124 -18.06 5.80 8.97
C ILE A 124 -19.54 5.96 8.66
N SER A 125 -20.39 5.76 9.66
CA SER A 125 -21.84 5.81 9.50
C SER A 125 -22.49 6.48 10.70
N ASP A 126 -23.68 7.06 10.51
CA ASP A 126 -24.45 7.67 11.61
C ASP A 126 -24.66 6.71 12.78
N ARG A 127 -25.04 5.46 12.47
CA ARG A 127 -25.24 4.40 13.48
C ARG A 127 -23.95 4.09 14.26
N GLY A 128 -22.81 4.08 13.57
CA GLY A 128 -21.51 3.88 14.22
C GLY A 128 -21.18 5.04 15.16
N ILE A 129 -21.36 6.28 14.69
CA ILE A 129 -21.13 7.49 15.47
C ILE A 129 -22.00 7.52 16.73
N GLU A 130 -23.29 7.19 16.61
CA GLU A 130 -24.22 7.09 17.75
C GLU A 130 -23.80 6.02 18.77
N ALA A 131 -23.20 4.93 18.30
CA ALA A 131 -22.67 3.86 19.13
C ALA A 131 -21.24 4.12 19.65
N GLY A 132 -20.60 5.22 19.24
CA GLY A 132 -19.20 5.54 19.58
C GLY A 132 -18.17 4.62 18.93
N LYS A 133 -18.51 3.97 17.81
CA LYS A 133 -17.67 2.96 17.14
C LYS A 133 -17.61 3.15 15.63
N LEU A 134 -16.52 2.72 15.00
CA LEU A 134 -16.38 2.59 13.55
C LEU A 134 -16.21 1.12 13.18
N GLU A 135 -16.79 0.73 12.05
CA GLU A 135 -16.59 -0.61 11.51
C GLU A 135 -15.23 -0.66 10.80
N TYR A 136 -14.39 -1.61 11.20
CA TYR A 136 -13.09 -1.90 10.64
C TYR A 136 -13.08 -3.26 9.96
N ARG A 137 -12.35 -3.38 8.86
CA ARG A 137 -12.02 -4.67 8.24
C ARG A 137 -10.63 -4.62 7.63
N HIS A 138 -9.78 -5.58 7.98
CA HIS A 138 -8.55 -5.84 7.22
C HIS A 138 -8.86 -6.57 5.91
N ARG A 139 -8.13 -6.32 4.83
CA ARG A 139 -8.38 -6.91 3.50
C ARG A 139 -8.41 -8.44 3.49
N ARG A 140 -7.66 -9.07 4.39
CA ARG A 140 -7.63 -10.55 4.56
C ARG A 140 -8.62 -11.08 5.62
N ALA A 141 -9.35 -10.21 6.32
CA ALA A 141 -10.25 -10.64 7.39
C ALA A 141 -11.56 -11.22 6.83
N SER A 142 -12.03 -12.29 7.46
CA SER A 142 -13.30 -12.95 7.11
C SER A 142 -14.53 -12.18 7.63
N ALA A 143 -14.36 -11.32 8.63
CA ALA A 143 -15.44 -10.59 9.28
C ALA A 143 -15.03 -9.15 9.59
N ASN A 144 -16.04 -8.30 9.81
CA ASN A 144 -15.89 -6.94 10.31
C ASN A 144 -15.70 -6.93 11.83
N GLU A 145 -15.03 -5.90 12.32
CA GLU A 145 -14.88 -5.59 13.74
C GLU A 145 -15.42 -4.18 14.02
N ASP A 146 -15.96 -3.95 15.22
CA ASP A 146 -16.30 -2.60 15.66
C ASP A 146 -15.20 -2.06 16.58
N TRP A 147 -14.51 -1.02 16.14
CA TRP A 147 -13.48 -0.35 16.92
C TRP A 147 -14.01 0.93 17.57
N PRO A 148 -13.68 1.21 18.84
CA PRO A 148 -14.01 2.50 19.46
C PRO A 148 -13.39 3.65 18.66
N MET A 149 -14.17 4.71 18.40
CA MET A 149 -13.72 5.84 17.55
C MET A 149 -12.37 6.42 17.99
N GLY A 150 -12.16 6.58 19.31
CA GLY A 150 -10.92 7.13 19.88
C GLY A 150 -9.69 6.22 19.77
N GLU A 151 -9.84 4.95 19.38
CA GLU A 151 -8.74 3.99 19.27
C GLU A 151 -8.27 3.75 17.83
N VAL A 152 -9.02 4.23 16.83
CA VAL A 152 -8.79 3.88 15.42
C VAL A 152 -7.39 4.29 14.95
N LEU A 153 -6.97 5.51 15.25
CA LEU A 153 -5.64 6.01 14.89
C LEU A 153 -4.52 5.16 15.51
N ALA A 154 -4.60 4.90 16.82
CA ALA A 154 -3.59 4.14 17.54
C ALA A 154 -3.49 2.69 17.03
N ARG A 155 -4.63 2.06 16.73
CA ARG A 155 -4.68 0.70 16.18
C ARG A 155 -4.11 0.62 14.77
N LEU A 156 -4.41 1.59 13.90
CA LEU A 156 -3.86 1.65 12.54
C LEU A 156 -2.35 1.92 12.53
N LEU A 157 -1.84 2.71 13.47
CA LEU A 157 -0.40 2.91 13.65
C LEU A 157 0.29 1.63 14.12
N ALA A 158 -0.30 0.92 15.09
CA ALA A 158 0.24 -0.35 15.58
C ALA A 158 0.26 -1.43 14.48
N ALA A 159 -0.79 -1.50 13.66
CA ALA A 159 -0.88 -2.46 12.54
C ALA A 159 0.25 -2.30 11.51
N GLY A 160 0.76 -1.08 11.32
CA GLY A 160 1.87 -0.80 10.39
C GLY A 160 3.27 -1.07 10.88
N SER A 161 3.43 -1.38 12.17
CA SER A 161 4.74 -1.55 12.80
C SER A 161 5.23 -3.01 12.82
N ALA A 162 4.40 -3.95 12.35
CA ALA A 162 4.75 -5.35 12.25
C ALA A 162 5.43 -5.64 10.89
N THR A 163 6.70 -5.27 10.79
CA THR A 163 7.64 -5.80 9.78
C THR A 163 8.56 -6.83 10.39
#